data_AF-A0A7W1MX78-F1
#
_entry.id   AF-A0A7W1MX78-F1
#
_cell.length_a   1.000
_cell.length_b   1.000
_cell.length_c   1.000
_cell.angle_alpha   90.00
_cell.angle_beta   90.00
_cell.angle_gamma   90.00
#
_symmetry.space_group_name_H-M   'P 1'
#
loop_
_entity.id
_entity.type
_entity.pdbx_description
1 polymer ?
#
loop_
_entity_poly.entity_id
_entity_poly.type
_entity_poly.pdbx_seq_one_letter_code
_entity_poly.pdbx_strand_id
1 'polypeptide(L)'
;ITVTAANVAFFVTRIMLALGQFNYSRKGILGLGHRRLFTFRSLHALLEQAGYEVLETRGVPAPYPLALGHNRWSRFLLALNQGLIKWSKGLFAYQICVRARALPHPHHLLQETISGSAGLREEILTRVA
;
A
#
# COMPACT_ATOMS: atom_id res chain seq x y z
N ILE A 1 2.02 -9.85 -2.12
CA ILE A 1 0.69 -9.24 -2.07
C ILE A 1 0.72 -7.81 -2.61
N THR A 2 -0.40 -7.35 -3.18
CA THR A 2 -0.60 -5.95 -3.56
C THR A 2 -1.73 -5.40 -2.70
N VAL A 3 -1.47 -4.30 -2.00
CA VAL A 3 -2.43 -3.67 -1.08
C VAL A 3 -2.68 -2.25 -1.56
N THR A 4 -3.95 -1.87 -1.62
CA THR A 4 -4.38 -0.51 -1.94
C THR A 4 -5.16 0.10 -0.79
N ALA A 5 -4.83 1.33 -0.41
CA ALA A 5 -5.51 2.07 0.65
C ALA A 5 -5.75 3.53 0.23
N ALA A 6 -6.75 4.18 0.81
CA ALA A 6 -6.94 5.61 0.63
C ALA A 6 -5.90 6.41 1.44
N ASN A 7 -5.40 7.51 0.86
CA ASN A 7 -4.46 8.40 1.53
C ASN A 7 -5.19 9.54 2.24
N VAL A 8 -5.28 9.52 3.57
CA VAL A 8 -5.90 10.62 4.34
C VAL A 8 -5.06 11.90 4.29
N ALA A 9 -3.75 11.79 4.05
CA ALA A 9 -2.84 12.93 4.01
C ALA A 9 -2.89 13.72 2.69
N PHE A 10 -3.81 13.37 1.78
CA PHE A 10 -4.05 14.10 0.55
C PHE A 10 -4.38 15.57 0.82
N PHE A 11 -3.87 16.47 -0.02
CA PHE A 11 -3.93 17.91 0.24
C PHE A 11 -5.34 18.45 0.45
N VAL A 12 -6.31 17.97 -0.34
CA VAL A 12 -7.72 18.38 -0.22
C VAL A 12 -8.30 17.94 1.12
N THR A 13 -8.05 16.69 1.54
CA THR A 13 -8.54 16.19 2.82
C THR A 13 -7.86 16.88 4.00
N ARG A 14 -6.58 17.27 3.89
CA ARG A 14 -5.91 18.09 4.92
C ARG A 14 -6.52 19.46 5.07
N ILE A 15 -6.82 20.16 3.99
CA ILE A 15 -7.48 21.47 4.07
C ILE A 15 -8.85 21.31 4.72
N MET A 16 -9.62 20.32 4.29
CA MET A 16 -10.94 20.05 4.85
C MET A 16 -10.85 19.78 6.37
N LEU A 17 -9.91 18.92 6.79
CA LEU A 17 -9.62 18.66 8.19
C LEU A 17 -9.17 19.90 8.98
N ALA A 18 -8.32 20.73 8.38
CA ALA A 18 -7.84 21.97 9.00
C ALA A 18 -8.97 22.99 9.20
N LEU A 19 -9.96 22.99 8.31
CA LEU A 19 -11.20 23.76 8.44
C LEU A 19 -12.22 23.10 9.39
N GLY A 20 -11.84 22.03 10.10
CA GLY A 20 -12.72 21.31 11.03
C GLY A 20 -13.77 20.42 10.36
N GLN A 21 -13.65 20.18 9.05
CA GLN A 21 -14.61 19.40 8.30
C GLN A 21 -14.13 17.94 8.14
N PHE A 22 -14.84 17.01 8.79
CA PHE A 22 -14.56 15.57 8.72
C PHE A 22 -15.78 14.78 8.25
N ASN A 23 -16.20 15.06 7.02
CA ASN A 23 -17.41 14.49 6.42
C ASN A 23 -17.11 13.16 5.73
N TYR A 24 -17.82 12.11 6.14
CA TYR A 24 -17.80 10.83 5.44
C TYR A 24 -18.69 10.88 4.19
N SER A 25 -18.22 10.30 3.10
CA SER A 25 -18.94 10.16 1.85
C SER A 25 -19.18 8.68 1.53
N ARG A 26 -20.06 8.38 0.58
CA ARG A 26 -20.29 6.99 0.12
C ARG A 26 -19.08 6.43 -0.60
N LYS A 27 -18.25 7.28 -1.21
CA LYS A 27 -17.06 6.90 -2.00
C LYS A 27 -15.92 7.86 -1.71
N GLY A 28 -14.69 7.37 -1.84
CA GLY A 28 -13.46 8.16 -1.81
C GLY A 28 -12.59 7.94 -0.59
N ILE A 29 -11.79 8.95 -0.21
CA ILE A 29 -10.80 8.84 0.87
C ILE A 29 -11.48 8.65 2.23
N LEU A 30 -12.58 9.36 2.48
CA LEU A 30 -13.41 9.26 3.68
C LEU A 30 -14.71 8.49 3.36
N GLY A 31 -14.58 7.33 2.73
CA GLY A 31 -15.67 6.38 2.52
C GLY A 31 -16.24 5.83 3.83
N LEU A 32 -17.57 5.67 3.93
CA LEU A 32 -18.26 5.09 5.09
C LEU A 32 -17.76 3.67 5.47
N GLY A 33 -17.24 2.90 4.52
CA GLY A 33 -16.68 1.57 4.76
C GLY A 33 -15.27 1.58 5.36
N HIS A 34 -14.58 2.73 5.42
CA HIS A 34 -13.22 2.78 5.92
C HIS A 34 -13.21 2.81 7.45
N ARG A 35 -12.72 1.72 8.05
CA ARG A 35 -12.58 1.61 9.52
C ARG A 35 -11.30 2.27 10.04
N ARG A 36 -10.29 2.44 9.19
CA ARG A 36 -9.00 3.04 9.55
C ARG A 36 -8.48 3.89 8.41
N LEU A 37 -7.96 5.06 8.77
CA LEU A 37 -7.36 6.01 7.85
C LEU A 37 -5.85 5.78 7.80
N PHE A 38 -5.28 5.80 6.60
CA PHE A 38 -3.87 5.52 6.39
C PHE A 38 -3.16 6.67 5.67
N THR A 39 -1.93 6.88 6.11
CA THR A 39 -0.87 7.58 5.38
C THR A 39 0.13 6.55 4.87
N PHE A 40 1.04 6.95 3.98
CA PHE A 40 2.12 6.07 3.50
C PHE A 40 2.93 5.47 4.66
N ARG A 41 3.29 6.30 5.65
CA ARG A 41 4.07 5.86 6.82
C ARG A 41 3.30 4.87 7.69
N SER A 42 2.03 5.14 7.97
CA SER A 42 1.23 4.25 8.82
C SER A 42 0.89 2.93 8.14
N LEU A 43 0.71 2.92 6.81
CA LEU A 43 0.48 1.68 6.07
C LEU A 43 1.76 0.82 6.02
N HIS A 44 2.92 1.46 5.81
CA HIS A 44 4.21 0.78 5.84
C HIS A 44 4.46 0.11 7.19
N ALA A 45 4.30 0.87 8.27
CA ALA A 45 4.46 0.37 9.63
C ALA A 45 3.51 -0.79 9.94
N LEU A 46 2.27 -0.74 9.47
CA LEU A 46 1.31 -1.83 9.64
C LEU A 46 1.77 -3.11 8.91
N LEU A 47 2.29 -2.97 7.69
CA LEU A 47 2.78 -4.10 6.91
C LEU A 47 4.01 -4.73 7.56
N GLU A 48 4.97 -3.92 8.02
CA GLU A 48 6.15 -4.42 8.74
C GLU A 48 5.76 -5.16 10.02
N GLN A 49 4.84 -4.59 10.82
CA GLN A 49 4.32 -5.23 12.03
C GLN A 49 3.58 -6.54 11.74
N ALA A 50 2.94 -6.64 10.58
CA ALA A 50 2.28 -7.86 10.13
C ALA A 50 3.24 -8.90 9.52
N GLY A 51 4.56 -8.66 9.56
CA GLY A 51 5.57 -9.57 9.02
C GLY A 51 5.71 -9.50 7.49
N TYR A 52 5.49 -8.32 6.90
CA TYR A 52 5.69 -8.10 5.46
C TYR A 52 6.86 -7.15 5.18
N GLU A 53 7.61 -7.48 4.14
CA GLU A 53 8.65 -6.64 3.57
C GLU A 53 8.04 -5.83 2.43
N VAL A 54 8.15 -4.50 2.51
CA VAL A 54 7.63 -3.61 1.47
C VAL A 54 8.64 -3.51 0.33
N LEU A 55 8.28 -4.03 -0.84
CA LEU A 55 9.12 -4.02 -2.03
C LEU A 55 9.00 -2.71 -2.82
N GLU A 56 7.79 -2.19 -2.93
CA GLU A 56 7.54 -0.99 -3.73
C GLU A 56 6.32 -0.23 -3.22
N THR A 57 6.42 1.11 -3.21
CA THR A 57 5.34 2.00 -2.84
C THR A 57 5.06 3.03 -3.95
N ARG A 58 3.86 2.98 -4.50
CA ARG A 58 3.37 3.88 -5.56
C ARG A 58 2.19 4.72 -5.07
N GLY A 59 2.18 5.98 -5.47
CA GLY A 59 1.02 6.86 -5.31
C GLY A 59 0.18 6.85 -6.57
N VAL A 60 -1.11 6.55 -6.43
CA VAL A 60 -2.06 6.60 -7.54
C VAL A 60 -2.68 8.00 -7.60
N PRO A 61 -2.66 8.67 -8.77
CA PRO A 61 -3.24 10.00 -8.92
C PRO A 61 -4.75 10.01 -8.72
N ALA A 62 -5.28 11.16 -8.33
CA ALA A 62 -6.72 11.31 -8.22
C ALA A 62 -7.39 11.14 -9.59
N PRO A 63 -8.52 10.43 -9.69
CA PRO A 63 -9.26 10.26 -10.93
C PRO A 63 -10.05 11.53 -11.28
N TYR A 64 -9.34 12.64 -11.58
CA TYR A 64 -9.93 13.91 -12.02
C TYR A 64 -10.87 13.79 -13.22
N PRO A 65 -10.60 12.94 -14.23
CA PRO A 65 -11.52 12.78 -15.36
C PRO A 65 -12.88 12.23 -14.95
N LEU A 66 -12.93 11.41 -13.89
CA LEU A 66 -14.17 10.84 -13.36
C LEU A 66 -14.95 11.86 -12.52
N ALA A 67 -14.25 12.80 -11.87
CA ALA A 67 -14.86 13.82 -11.02
C ALA A 67 -15.30 15.08 -11.79
N LEU A 68 -14.56 15.47 -12.83
CA LEU A 68 -14.75 16.74 -13.57
C LEU A 68 -15.16 16.56 -15.05
N GLY A 69 -15.28 15.32 -15.52
CA GLY A 69 -15.58 14.99 -16.92
C GLY A 69 -14.35 14.98 -17.85
N HIS A 70 -14.56 14.53 -19.09
CA HIS A 70 -13.52 14.39 -20.11
C HIS A 70 -13.18 15.72 -20.81
N ASN A 71 -12.61 16.67 -20.07
CA ASN A 71 -12.22 17.98 -20.58
C ASN A 71 -10.70 18.12 -20.74
N ARG A 72 -10.25 19.08 -21.57
CA ARG A 72 -8.82 19.44 -21.68
C ARG A 72 -8.20 19.81 -20.33
N TRP A 73 -9.00 20.42 -19.46
CA TRP A 73 -8.61 20.77 -18.10
C TRP A 73 -8.39 19.56 -17.20
N SER A 74 -9.21 18.50 -17.30
CA SER A 74 -9.03 17.30 -16.47
C SER A 74 -7.76 16.53 -16.87
N ARG A 75 -7.39 16.54 -18.16
CA ARG A 75 -6.09 16.02 -18.63
C ARG A 75 -4.91 16.86 -18.13
N PHE A 76 -5.01 18.19 -18.16
CA PHE A 76 -3.97 19.07 -17.61
C PHE A 76 -3.78 18.87 -16.10
N LEU A 77 -4.88 18.86 -15.33
CA LEU A 77 -4.88 18.60 -13.89
C LEU A 77 -4.29 17.22 -13.54
N LEU A 78 -4.59 16.21 -14.36
CA LEU A 78 -4.00 14.88 -14.20
C LEU A 78 -2.49 14.89 -14.45
N ALA A 79 -2.02 15.55 -15.51
CA ALA A 79 -0.59 15.68 -15.80
C ALA A 79 0.15 16.47 -14.70
N LEU A 80 -0.44 17.57 -14.25
CA LEU A 80 0.09 18.37 -13.14
C LEU A 80 0.16 17.55 -11.85
N ASN A 81 -0.91 16.81 -11.52
CA ASN A 81 -0.94 15.95 -10.35
C ASN A 81 0.12 14.84 -10.44
N GLN A 82 0.33 14.22 -11.61
CA GLN A 82 1.40 13.24 -11.80
C GLN A 82 2.79 13.85 -11.58
N GLY A 83 3.02 15.09 -12.04
CA GLY A 83 4.25 15.83 -11.74
C GLY A 83 4.42 16.09 -10.25
N LEU A 84 3.36 16.54 -9.58
CA LEU A 84 3.34 16.81 -8.15
C LEU A 84 3.51 15.55 -7.29
N ILE A 85 3.02 14.40 -7.74
CA ILE A 85 3.24 13.10 -7.08
C ILE A 85 4.73 12.74 -7.07
N LYS A 86 5.49 13.09 -8.12
CA LYS A 86 6.95 12.88 -8.12
C LYS A 86 7.62 13.72 -7.05
N TRP A 87 7.11 14.93 -6.80
CA TRP A 87 7.64 15.80 -5.75
C TRP A 87 7.24 15.36 -4.35
N SER A 88 5.96 15.06 -4.12
CA SER A 88 5.48 14.54 -2.83
C SER A 88 4.30 13.60 -3.01
N LYS A 89 4.59 12.30 -3.04
CA LYS A 89 3.58 11.24 -3.06
C LYS A 89 2.60 11.36 -1.88
N GLY A 90 3.09 11.79 -0.71
CA GLY A 90 2.28 11.90 0.50
C GLY A 90 1.15 12.93 0.42
N LEU A 91 1.37 14.06 -0.26
CA LEU A 91 0.39 15.15 -0.38
C LEU A 91 -0.52 15.00 -1.60
N PHE A 92 0.01 14.51 -2.72
CA PHE A 92 -0.66 14.59 -4.01
C PHE A 92 -1.23 13.25 -4.51
N ALA A 93 -0.83 12.12 -3.90
CA ALA A 93 -1.44 10.83 -4.23
C ALA A 93 -2.79 10.67 -3.52
N TYR A 94 -3.78 10.23 -4.29
CA TYR A 94 -5.13 9.98 -3.81
C TYR A 94 -5.25 8.61 -3.13
N GLN A 95 -4.62 7.60 -3.73
CA GLN A 95 -4.54 6.25 -3.18
C GLN A 95 -3.09 5.82 -3.05
N ILE A 96 -2.85 4.99 -2.04
CA ILE A 96 -1.58 4.34 -1.75
C ILE A 96 -1.66 2.94 -2.35
N CYS A 97 -0.68 2.56 -3.15
CA CYS A 97 -0.52 1.21 -3.66
C CYS A 97 0.83 0.67 -3.19
N VAL A 98 0.82 -0.43 -2.46
CA VAL A 98 2.03 -1.06 -1.91
C VAL A 98 2.12 -2.49 -2.42
N ARG A 99 3.29 -2.85 -2.94
CA ARG A 99 3.66 -4.23 -3.22
C ARG A 99 4.54 -4.72 -2.08
N ALA A 100 4.10 -5.77 -1.41
CA ALA A 100 4.80 -6.34 -0.27
C ALA A 100 4.96 -7.85 -0.40
N ARG A 101 6.01 -8.41 0.19
CA ARG A 101 6.28 -9.84 0.27
C ARG A 101 6.13 -10.27 1.73
N ALA A 102 5.50 -11.42 1.99
CA ALA A 102 5.46 -11.98 3.34
C ALA A 102 6.86 -12.45 3.74
N LEU A 103 7.35 -12.06 4.91
CA LEU A 103 8.55 -12.67 5.46
C LEU A 103 8.20 -14.05 5.99
N PRO A 104 9.08 -15.05 5.80
CA PRO A 104 8.89 -16.36 6.39
C PRO A 104 8.96 -16.23 7.92
N HIS A 105 7.90 -16.68 8.59
CA HIS A 105 7.83 -16.63 10.05
C HIS A 105 8.80 -17.66 10.66
N PRO A 106 9.41 -17.43 11.84
CA PRO A 106 10.41 -18.33 12.41
C PRO A 106 9.95 -19.79 12.53
N HIS A 107 8.68 -20.01 12.84
CA HIS A 107 8.11 -21.37 12.89
C HIS A 107 8.10 -22.07 11.53
N HIS A 108 7.84 -21.32 10.45
CA HIS A 108 7.87 -21.86 9.10
C HIS A 108 9.31 -22.20 8.69
N LEU A 109 10.27 -21.31 9.00
CA LEU A 109 11.70 -21.57 8.76
C LEU A 109 12.19 -22.80 9.53
N LEU A 110 11.80 -22.93 10.81
CA LEU A 110 12.14 -24.10 11.63
C LEU A 110 11.60 -25.40 11.04
N GLN A 111 10.32 -25.43 10.68
CA GLN A 111 9.73 -26.61 10.04
C GLN A 111 10.43 -26.95 8.72
N GLU A 112 10.64 -25.95 7.86
CA GLU A 112 11.32 -26.12 6.57
C GLU A 112 12.75 -26.67 6.75
N THR A 113 13.46 -26.20 7.79
CA THR A 113 14.81 -26.70 8.11
C THR A 113 14.77 -28.14 8.65
N ILE A 114 13.82 -28.46 9.54
CA ILE A 114 13.64 -29.81 10.08
C ILE A 114 13.33 -30.79 8.94
N SER A 115 12.34 -30.47 8.10
CA SER A 115 11.95 -31.28 6.94
C SER A 115 13.11 -31.46 5.95
N GLY A 116 13.84 -30.38 5.63
CA GLY A 116 14.99 -30.43 4.74
C GLY A 116 16.14 -31.27 5.29
N SER A 117 16.41 -31.17 6.60
CA SER A 117 17.46 -31.96 7.26
C SER A 117 17.14 -33.46 7.29
N ALA A 118 15.87 -33.83 7.46
CA ALA A 118 15.43 -35.22 7.43
C ALA A 118 15.61 -35.84 6.04
N GLY A 119 15.22 -35.13 4.97
CA GLY A 119 15.41 -35.58 3.59
C GLY A 119 16.88 -35.73 3.20
N LEU A 120 17.73 -34.76 3.55
CA LEU A 120 19.18 -34.84 3.31
C LEU A 120 19.83 -36.02 4.03
N ARG A 121 19.37 -36.32 5.25
CA ARG A 121 19.87 -37.46 6.03
C ARG A 121 19.51 -38.80 5.37
N GLU A 122 18.30 -38.94 4.85
CA GLU A 122 17.89 -40.15 4.11
C GLU A 122 18.69 -40.33 2.81
N GLU A 123 18.95 -39.25 2.08
CA GLU A 123 19.76 -39.28 0.84
C GLU A 123 21.22 -39.69 1.12
N ILE A 124 21.81 -39.20 2.22
CA ILE A 124 23.17 -39.59 2.62
C ILE A 124 23.21 -41.08 2.99
N LEU A 125 22.24 -41.57 3.76
CA LEU A 125 22.20 -42.97 4.18
C LEU A 125 22.00 -43.92 3.00
N THR A 126 21.21 -43.53 1.99
CA THR A 126 21.03 -44.32 0.76
C THR A 126 22.23 -44.29 -0.18
N ARG A 127 23.10 -43.26 -0.12
CA ARG A 127 24.37 -43.24 -0.87
C ARG A 127 25.49 -44.04 -0.22
N VAL A 128 25.42 -44.27 1.09
CA VAL A 128 26.45 -44.97 1.88
C VAL A 128 26.15 -46.48 2.00
N ALA A 129 24.87 -46.87 1.85
CA ALA A 129 24.43 -48.26 1.75
C ALA A 129 24.65 -48.84 0.35
#